data_AF-A0A5D8YE70-F1
#
_entry.id   AF-A0A5D8YE70-F1
#
_cell.length_a   1.000
_cell.length_b   1.000
_cell.length_c   1.000
_cell.angle_alpha   90.00
_cell.angle_beta   90.00
_cell.angle_gamma   90.00
#
_symmetry.space_group_name_H-M   'P 1'
#
loop_
_entity.id
_entity.type
_entity.pdbx_description
1 polymer ?
#
loop_
_entity_poly.entity_id
_entity_poly.type
_entity_poly.pdbx_seq_one_letter_code
_entity_poly.pdbx_strand_id
1 'polypeptide(L)'
;LHYLLGWDEVGNLTSLGDTASNPNISVPLRGYGYDGLNRLTAANDPNNTLLQGYAYDATGNRLSDTKVTSATGTTAYTYPATSHRLTQVGTVARTYDAMGDMLTGTVNGVAKTYTYDVTGRMNVAKNGSTVAMNYAYNGKGEQVRRYPAATSTAQTYEVYDEAGHWIGEYDVNGARKQEFIWLGDLPVGVYALSPGSTTAYQVYQVEPDHLGTPRAVVDATRQKAVWSWPLQNEAFGKSNPIQDPDADGKAFVLDMRFPGQRFDSGSGLNYNYFRDFDASAGRYAQSDPIGLRGGVSTFSLVKGSPLVYTDPFGLFVRVTYWISAGVISAYDTADPMNEYSTYAKTGGTFSTDGVFNSNGQAIPVGTYDILGTRRPGWYRLDPKDGTRFDDVDNATGRGAFRLHPGTHSLGCITVDKNSDSMRLYESIQTLIDNTRTVTITDAARRSLISGPYPIRYGSPAGTPVTYYGQLVVMP
;
A
#
# COMPACT_ATOMS: atom_id res chain seq x y z
N LEU A 1 -13.88 3.80 -18.11
CA LEU A 1 -13.68 2.32 -18.17
C LEU A 1 -14.57 1.69 -17.12
N HIS A 2 -15.53 0.86 -17.51
CA HIS A 2 -16.46 0.24 -16.57
C HIS A 2 -16.15 -1.26 -16.51
N TYR A 3 -15.32 -1.66 -15.55
CA TYR A 3 -14.97 -3.06 -15.33
C TYR A 3 -16.11 -3.79 -14.61
N LEU A 4 -16.33 -5.04 -15.00
CA LEU A 4 -17.16 -5.99 -14.28
C LEU A 4 -16.23 -7.04 -13.66
N LEU A 5 -16.32 -7.25 -12.36
CA LEU A 5 -15.42 -8.11 -11.59
C LEU A 5 -16.18 -9.30 -11.01
N GLY A 6 -15.70 -10.51 -11.25
CA GLY A 6 -16.22 -11.73 -10.62
C GLY A 6 -15.25 -12.27 -9.58
N TRP A 7 -15.81 -12.78 -8.48
CA TRP A 7 -15.06 -13.19 -7.29
C TRP A 7 -15.41 -14.64 -6.92
N ASP A 8 -14.46 -15.37 -6.35
CA ASP A 8 -14.77 -16.64 -5.66
C ASP A 8 -15.24 -16.41 -4.22
N GLU A 9 -15.59 -17.50 -3.53
CA GLU A 9 -16.12 -17.46 -2.15
C GLU A 9 -15.10 -16.95 -1.11
N VAL A 10 -13.80 -16.95 -1.44
CA VAL A 10 -12.72 -16.48 -0.56
C VAL A 10 -12.19 -15.10 -0.98
N GLY A 11 -12.82 -14.46 -1.97
CA GLY A 11 -12.53 -13.09 -2.38
C GLY A 11 -11.40 -12.95 -3.40
N ASN A 12 -10.99 -14.00 -4.10
CA ASN A 12 -10.07 -13.87 -5.22
C ASN A 12 -10.81 -13.37 -6.47
N LEU A 13 -10.19 -12.46 -7.22
CA LEU A 13 -10.73 -11.99 -8.50
C LEU A 13 -10.61 -13.12 -9.55
N THR A 14 -11.71 -13.76 -9.94
CA THR A 14 -11.70 -14.90 -10.87
C THR A 14 -11.98 -14.48 -12.32
N SER A 15 -12.64 -13.35 -12.53
CA SER A 15 -12.96 -12.87 -13.87
C SER A 15 -12.96 -11.35 -13.97
N LEU A 16 -12.48 -10.86 -15.11
CA LEU A 16 -12.55 -9.46 -15.51
C LEU A 16 -13.38 -9.36 -16.80
N GLY A 17 -14.40 -8.52 -16.80
CA GLY A 17 -15.17 -8.12 -17.99
C GLY A 17 -15.26 -6.60 -18.10
N ASP A 18 -15.95 -6.11 -19.12
CA ASP A 18 -16.34 -4.69 -19.22
C ASP A 18 -17.81 -4.56 -19.65
N THR A 19 -18.45 -3.45 -19.28
CA THR A 19 -19.86 -3.21 -19.63
C THR A 19 -20.06 -2.81 -21.09
N ALA A 20 -18.99 -2.45 -21.81
CA ALA A 20 -19.06 -1.97 -23.19
C ALA A 20 -19.15 -3.11 -24.21
N SER A 21 -18.47 -4.22 -23.93
CA SER A 21 -18.43 -5.44 -24.74
C SER A 21 -19.31 -6.56 -24.16
N ASN A 22 -19.55 -6.58 -22.84
CA ASN A 22 -20.36 -7.62 -22.22
C ASN A 22 -21.13 -7.14 -20.95
N PRO A 23 -22.36 -6.62 -21.07
CA PRO A 23 -23.12 -6.09 -19.94
C PRO A 23 -23.52 -7.13 -18.88
N ASN A 24 -23.33 -8.44 -19.09
CA ASN A 24 -23.80 -9.51 -18.20
C ASN A 24 -22.70 -10.53 -17.78
N ILE A 25 -21.40 -10.26 -17.96
CA ILE A 25 -20.28 -11.18 -17.62
C ILE A 25 -20.35 -12.57 -18.31
N SER A 26 -21.23 -12.81 -19.28
CA SER A 26 -21.42 -14.16 -19.86
C SER A 26 -20.19 -14.75 -20.58
N VAL A 27 -19.19 -13.91 -20.89
CA VAL A 27 -17.87 -14.25 -21.42
C VAL A 27 -16.86 -13.21 -20.88
N PRO A 28 -15.94 -13.57 -19.97
CA PRO A 28 -15.01 -12.62 -19.37
C PRO A 28 -13.89 -12.22 -20.35
N LEU A 29 -13.39 -11.00 -20.28
CA LEU A 29 -12.18 -10.54 -21.00
C LEU A 29 -10.92 -11.29 -20.53
N ARG A 30 -10.87 -11.62 -19.23
CA ARG A 30 -9.82 -12.45 -18.61
C ARG A 30 -10.43 -13.37 -17.55
N GLY A 31 -9.94 -14.60 -17.50
CA GLY A 31 -10.08 -15.49 -16.34
C GLY A 31 -8.80 -15.53 -15.52
N TYR A 32 -8.90 -15.71 -14.21
CA TYR A 32 -7.75 -15.81 -13.32
C TYR A 32 -7.79 -17.11 -12.51
N GLY A 33 -6.64 -17.76 -12.40
CA GLY A 33 -6.45 -18.98 -11.62
C GLY A 33 -5.54 -18.74 -10.41
N TYR A 34 -5.80 -19.49 -9.33
CA TYR A 34 -5.07 -19.39 -8.07
C TYR A 34 -4.65 -20.77 -7.56
N ASP A 35 -3.59 -20.85 -6.76
CA ASP A 35 -3.25 -22.06 -6.01
C ASP A 35 -3.94 -22.12 -4.63
N GLY A 36 -3.73 -23.20 -3.88
CA GLY A 36 -4.33 -23.39 -2.56
C GLY A 36 -3.88 -22.40 -1.48
N LEU A 37 -2.93 -21.51 -1.77
CA LEU A 37 -2.51 -20.40 -0.92
C LEU A 37 -3.02 -19.05 -1.46
N ASN A 38 -4.01 -19.08 -2.36
CA ASN A 38 -4.61 -17.92 -3.03
C ASN A 38 -3.63 -17.09 -3.86
N ARG A 39 -2.51 -17.67 -4.30
CA ARG A 39 -1.52 -16.95 -5.13
C ARG A 39 -1.92 -17.05 -6.59
N LEU A 40 -1.84 -15.94 -7.33
CA LEU A 40 -2.22 -15.89 -8.74
C LEU A 40 -1.30 -16.79 -9.57
N THR A 41 -1.83 -17.83 -10.20
CA THR A 41 -1.08 -18.79 -11.03
C THR A 41 -1.35 -18.64 -12.52
N ALA A 42 -2.49 -18.06 -12.91
CA ALA A 42 -2.86 -17.95 -14.31
C ALA A 42 -3.67 -16.70 -14.60
N ALA A 43 -3.43 -16.11 -15.77
CA ALA A 43 -4.34 -15.23 -16.47
C ALA A 43 -4.65 -15.85 -17.83
N ASN A 44 -5.93 -16.09 -18.10
CA ASN A 44 -6.44 -16.77 -19.28
C ASN A 44 -7.24 -15.82 -20.16
N ASP A 45 -7.32 -16.14 -21.45
CA ASP A 45 -8.22 -15.50 -22.38
C ASP A 45 -9.68 -15.92 -22.13
N PRO A 46 -10.66 -15.33 -22.85
CA PRO A 46 -12.07 -15.70 -22.72
C PRO A 46 -12.40 -17.17 -23.02
N ASN A 47 -11.54 -17.88 -23.77
CA ASN A 47 -11.69 -19.29 -24.12
C ASN A 47 -10.92 -20.22 -23.15
N ASN A 48 -10.51 -19.70 -21.99
CA ASN A 48 -9.72 -20.40 -20.98
C ASN A 48 -8.33 -20.86 -21.47
N THR A 49 -7.78 -20.21 -22.48
CA THR A 49 -6.40 -20.43 -22.95
C THR A 49 -5.44 -19.60 -22.12
N LEU A 50 -4.36 -20.21 -21.63
CA LEU A 50 -3.35 -19.52 -20.83
C LEU A 50 -2.68 -18.39 -21.62
N LEU A 51 -2.75 -17.16 -21.11
CA LEU A 51 -2.01 -16.02 -21.65
C LEU A 51 -0.73 -15.78 -20.85
N GLN A 52 -0.85 -15.85 -19.51
CA GLN A 52 0.27 -15.65 -18.60
C GLN A 52 0.17 -16.61 -17.41
N GLY A 53 1.28 -17.26 -17.05
CA GLY A 53 1.35 -18.22 -15.95
C GLY A 53 2.46 -17.88 -14.96
N TYR A 54 2.20 -18.13 -13.67
CA TYR A 54 3.13 -17.89 -12.58
C TYR A 54 3.28 -19.17 -11.75
N ALA A 55 4.53 -19.56 -11.50
CA ALA A 55 4.86 -20.66 -10.61
C ALA A 55 5.53 -20.12 -9.34
N TYR A 56 5.35 -20.82 -8.22
CA TYR A 56 5.92 -20.44 -6.94
C TYR A 56 6.52 -21.66 -6.23
N ASP A 57 7.52 -21.43 -5.38
CA ASP A 57 7.93 -22.45 -4.40
C ASP A 57 6.98 -22.47 -3.19
N ALA A 58 7.19 -23.43 -2.28
CA ALA A 58 6.38 -23.59 -1.09
C ALA A 58 6.44 -22.38 -0.13
N THR A 59 7.49 -21.57 -0.23
CA THR A 59 7.75 -20.42 0.65
C THR A 59 7.40 -19.07 0.01
N GLY A 60 6.78 -19.08 -1.18
CA GLY A 60 6.24 -17.87 -1.80
C GLY A 60 7.19 -17.14 -2.75
N ASN A 61 8.37 -17.69 -3.07
CA ASN A 61 9.16 -17.12 -4.16
C ASN A 61 8.51 -17.46 -5.49
N ARG A 62 8.31 -16.45 -6.34
CA ARG A 62 7.90 -16.67 -7.73
C ARG A 62 9.05 -17.31 -8.49
N LEU A 63 8.85 -18.50 -9.03
CA LEU A 63 9.81 -19.30 -9.78
C LEU A 63 9.82 -19.02 -11.29
N SER A 64 8.70 -18.54 -11.83
CA SER A 64 8.63 -18.18 -13.24
C SER A 64 7.55 -17.17 -13.56
N ASP A 65 7.75 -16.49 -14.69
CA ASP A 65 6.74 -15.71 -15.42
C ASP A 65 6.69 -16.22 -16.87
N THR A 66 5.61 -16.90 -17.22
CA THR A 66 5.39 -17.50 -18.55
C THR A 66 4.41 -16.64 -19.32
N LYS A 67 4.86 -16.00 -20.41
CA LYS A 67 3.97 -15.26 -21.32
C LYS A 67 3.84 -16.01 -22.65
N VAL A 68 2.74 -16.74 -22.82
CA VAL A 68 2.54 -17.72 -23.91
C VAL A 68 2.59 -17.07 -25.29
N THR A 69 2.12 -15.82 -25.40
CA THR A 69 2.08 -15.06 -26.65
C THR A 69 3.32 -14.20 -26.91
N SER A 70 4.34 -14.25 -26.04
CA SER A 70 5.58 -13.49 -26.19
C SER A 70 6.69 -14.37 -26.78
N ALA A 71 7.51 -13.80 -27.67
CA ALA A 71 8.73 -14.43 -28.16
C ALA A 71 9.71 -14.83 -27.05
N THR A 72 9.61 -14.19 -25.87
CA THR A 72 10.45 -14.49 -24.69
C THR A 72 10.00 -15.75 -23.94
N GLY A 73 8.77 -16.23 -24.15
CA GLY A 73 8.23 -17.44 -23.51
C GLY A 73 8.24 -17.39 -21.98
N THR A 74 8.90 -18.37 -21.36
CA THR A 74 9.04 -18.48 -19.90
C THR A 74 10.34 -17.84 -19.41
N THR A 75 10.21 -16.88 -18.50
CA THR A 75 11.33 -16.34 -17.73
C THR A 75 11.43 -17.08 -16.40
N ALA A 76 12.54 -17.78 -16.17
CA ALA A 76 12.83 -18.46 -14.92
C ALA A 76 13.40 -17.50 -13.87
N TYR A 77 13.12 -17.76 -12.59
CA TYR A 77 13.65 -17.03 -11.45
C TYR A 77 14.39 -17.98 -10.51
N THR A 78 15.63 -17.65 -10.18
CA THR A 78 16.52 -18.53 -9.40
C THR A 78 16.84 -17.93 -8.04
N TYR A 79 16.71 -18.77 -7.00
CA TYR A 79 16.96 -18.43 -5.61
C TYR A 79 17.92 -19.46 -5.00
N PRO A 80 18.78 -19.06 -4.06
CA PRO A 80 19.54 -20.01 -3.26
C PRO A 80 18.62 -20.66 -2.22
N ALA A 81 18.93 -21.90 -1.81
CA ALA A 81 18.13 -22.62 -0.81
C ALA A 81 18.11 -21.96 0.59
N THR A 82 18.98 -20.97 0.83
CA THR A 82 19.17 -20.31 2.12
C THR A 82 18.53 -18.93 2.23
N SER A 83 17.93 -18.39 1.15
CA SER A 83 17.34 -17.06 1.21
C SER A 83 16.30 -16.80 0.12
N HIS A 84 15.44 -15.82 0.36
CA HIS A 84 14.50 -15.29 -0.62
C HIS A 84 15.12 -14.26 -1.59
N ARG A 85 16.45 -14.19 -1.72
CA ARG A 85 17.09 -13.24 -2.65
C ARG A 85 17.05 -13.79 -4.08
N LEU A 86 16.40 -13.08 -4.99
CA LEU A 86 16.34 -13.45 -6.40
C LEU A 86 17.70 -13.25 -7.05
N THR A 87 18.46 -14.32 -7.19
CA THR A 87 19.85 -14.28 -7.72
C THR A 87 19.93 -14.26 -9.24
N GLN A 88 18.92 -14.75 -9.96
CA GLN A 88 18.88 -14.69 -11.43
C GLN A 88 17.47 -14.48 -11.97
N VAL A 89 17.36 -13.67 -13.03
CA VAL A 89 16.17 -13.53 -13.89
C VAL A 89 16.54 -14.01 -15.28
N GLY A 90 15.97 -15.13 -15.71
CA GLY A 90 16.46 -15.88 -16.85
C GLY A 90 17.92 -16.26 -16.62
N THR A 91 18.81 -15.73 -17.45
CA THR A 91 20.27 -15.93 -17.33
C THR A 91 20.99 -14.74 -16.68
N VAL A 92 20.26 -13.69 -16.30
CA VAL A 92 20.84 -12.44 -15.81
C VAL A 92 20.95 -12.45 -14.29
N ALA A 93 22.17 -12.31 -13.79
CA ALA A 93 22.45 -12.27 -12.36
C ALA A 93 21.97 -10.99 -11.67
N ARG A 94 21.69 -11.13 -10.37
CA ARG A 94 21.44 -10.02 -9.43
C ARG A 94 22.29 -10.20 -8.19
N THR A 95 22.65 -9.10 -7.55
CA THR A 95 23.39 -9.10 -6.29
C THR A 95 22.65 -8.29 -5.24
N TYR A 96 22.92 -8.60 -3.97
CA TYR A 96 22.31 -7.96 -2.81
C TYR A 96 23.38 -7.73 -1.75
N ASP A 97 23.15 -6.75 -0.88
CA ASP A 97 23.95 -6.56 0.31
C ASP A 97 23.56 -7.52 1.45
N ALA A 98 24.10 -7.29 2.65
CA ALA A 98 23.79 -8.09 3.83
C ALA A 98 22.35 -7.89 4.34
N MET A 99 21.75 -6.72 4.13
CA MET A 99 20.38 -6.39 4.56
C MET A 99 19.33 -6.91 3.58
N GLY A 100 19.75 -7.35 2.39
CA GLY A 100 18.85 -7.85 1.36
C GLY A 100 18.37 -6.76 0.42
N ASP A 101 19.09 -5.64 0.33
CA ASP A 101 18.86 -4.59 -0.65
C ASP A 101 19.57 -4.95 -1.96
N MET A 102 18.86 -4.90 -3.10
CA MET A 102 19.40 -5.26 -4.41
C MET A 102 20.47 -4.25 -4.85
N LEU A 103 21.71 -4.70 -5.03
CA LEU A 103 22.82 -3.84 -5.46
C LEU A 103 22.94 -3.75 -6.98
N THR A 104 22.73 -4.85 -7.69
CA THR A 104 22.85 -4.89 -9.17
C THR A 104 21.86 -5.84 -9.80
N GLY A 105 21.51 -5.56 -11.05
CA GLY A 105 20.77 -6.46 -11.94
C GLY A 105 20.24 -5.74 -13.18
N THR A 106 19.56 -6.46 -14.06
CA THR A 106 18.87 -5.84 -15.19
C THR A 106 17.40 -5.65 -14.86
N VAL A 107 16.94 -4.41 -14.95
CA VAL A 107 15.54 -4.00 -14.73
C VAL A 107 15.07 -3.27 -15.98
N ASN A 108 13.92 -3.67 -16.52
CA ASN A 108 13.37 -3.14 -17.78
C ASN A 108 14.38 -3.12 -18.95
N GLY A 109 15.20 -4.18 -19.04
CA GLY A 109 16.22 -4.32 -20.10
C GLY A 109 17.48 -3.47 -19.91
N VAL A 110 17.59 -2.69 -18.82
CA VAL A 110 18.74 -1.83 -18.53
C VAL A 110 19.53 -2.39 -17.36
N ALA A 111 20.86 -2.45 -17.49
CA ALA A 111 21.74 -2.80 -16.38
C ALA A 111 21.72 -1.69 -15.32
N LYS A 112 21.28 -2.02 -14.12
CA LYS A 112 21.12 -1.11 -12.99
C LYS A 112 22.13 -1.43 -11.88
N THR A 113 22.57 -0.37 -11.21
CA THR A 113 23.26 -0.46 -9.92
C THR A 113 22.57 0.50 -8.95
N TYR A 114 22.29 0.03 -7.74
CA TYR A 114 21.62 0.81 -6.70
C TYR A 114 22.54 0.96 -5.50
N THR A 115 22.42 2.10 -4.82
CA THR A 115 23.02 2.32 -3.50
C THR A 115 21.95 2.74 -2.52
N TYR A 116 22.18 2.39 -1.26
CA TYR A 116 21.26 2.63 -0.16
C TYR A 116 21.96 3.43 0.93
N ASP A 117 21.19 4.27 1.62
CA ASP A 117 21.68 4.96 2.81
C ASP A 117 21.64 4.05 4.06
N VAL A 118 22.15 4.58 5.18
CA VAL A 118 22.21 3.86 6.46
C VAL A 118 20.83 3.50 7.04
N THR A 119 19.75 4.04 6.48
CA THR A 119 18.37 3.75 6.88
C THR A 119 17.69 2.74 5.96
N GLY A 120 18.43 2.14 5.03
CA GLY A 120 17.94 1.15 4.08
C GLY A 120 17.10 1.77 2.95
N ARG A 121 17.30 3.05 2.61
CA ARG A 121 16.56 3.71 1.52
C ARG A 121 17.44 3.94 0.31
N MET A 122 16.94 3.66 -0.90
CA MET A 122 17.70 3.84 -2.13
C MET A 122 18.06 5.32 -2.30
N ASN A 123 19.34 5.67 -2.22
CA ASN A 123 19.77 7.06 -2.38
C ASN A 123 20.31 7.37 -3.79
N VAL A 124 20.75 6.37 -4.55
CA VAL A 124 21.20 6.54 -5.94
C VAL A 124 20.82 5.33 -6.79
N ALA A 125 20.30 5.59 -7.99
CA ALA A 125 20.18 4.63 -9.07
C ALA A 125 21.13 4.98 -10.22
N LYS A 126 21.79 3.96 -10.77
CA LYS A 126 22.76 4.09 -11.85
C LYS A 126 22.40 3.18 -13.03
N ASN A 127 22.67 3.66 -14.24
CA ASN A 127 22.71 2.84 -15.44
C ASN A 127 24.17 2.38 -15.64
N GLY A 128 24.47 1.15 -15.26
CA GLY A 128 25.86 0.70 -15.07
C GLY A 128 26.56 1.56 -14.00
N SER A 129 27.66 2.23 -14.36
CA SER A 129 28.41 3.11 -13.45
C SER A 129 27.92 4.56 -13.42
N THR A 130 27.05 4.96 -14.36
CA THR A 130 26.60 6.35 -14.52
C THR A 130 25.37 6.61 -13.66
N VAL A 131 25.40 7.66 -12.83
CA VAL A 131 24.25 8.10 -12.04
C VAL A 131 23.10 8.48 -12.97
N ALA A 132 21.98 7.77 -12.82
CA ALA A 132 20.73 8.07 -13.52
C ALA A 132 19.87 9.00 -12.66
N MET A 133 19.80 8.75 -11.36
CA MET A 133 18.99 9.53 -10.43
C MET A 133 19.55 9.42 -9.01
N ASN A 134 19.43 10.51 -8.25
CA ASN A 134 19.63 10.56 -6.81
C ASN A 134 18.30 10.87 -6.13
N TYR A 135 18.14 10.40 -4.90
CA TYR A 135 16.91 10.51 -4.13
C TYR A 135 17.18 11.15 -2.77
N ALA A 136 16.24 11.95 -2.28
CA ALA A 136 16.25 12.46 -0.91
C ALA A 136 14.90 12.23 -0.23
N TYR A 137 14.95 11.97 1.06
CA TYR A 137 13.80 11.58 1.87
C TYR A 137 13.60 12.53 3.05
N ASN A 138 12.34 12.74 3.45
CA ASN A 138 12.04 13.46 4.69
C ASN A 138 12.02 12.53 5.91
N GLY A 139 11.75 13.09 7.10
CA GLY A 139 11.70 12.32 8.35
C GLY A 139 10.57 11.28 8.43
N LYS A 140 9.52 11.39 7.60
CA LYS A 140 8.48 10.37 7.48
C LYS A 140 8.92 9.19 6.59
N GLY A 141 9.98 9.37 5.81
CA GLY A 141 10.41 8.41 4.80
C GLY A 141 9.79 8.65 3.43
N GLU A 142 9.16 9.79 3.18
CA GLU A 142 8.68 10.15 1.84
C GLU A 142 9.84 10.62 0.96
N GLN A 143 9.89 10.14 -0.28
CA GLN A 143 10.85 10.63 -1.28
C GLN A 143 10.42 12.03 -1.74
N VAL A 144 11.05 13.06 -1.17
CA VAL A 144 10.69 14.47 -1.42
C VAL A 144 11.44 15.10 -2.59
N ARG A 145 12.48 14.44 -3.09
CA ARG A 145 13.28 14.96 -4.21
C ARG A 145 13.89 13.85 -5.05
N ARG A 146 13.86 14.04 -6.37
CA ARG A 146 14.60 13.26 -7.37
C ARG A 146 15.47 14.19 -8.20
N TYR A 147 16.73 13.81 -8.43
CA TYR A 147 17.64 14.69 -9.17
C TYR A 147 18.76 13.90 -9.86
N PRO A 148 19.01 14.09 -11.18
CA PRO A 148 20.14 13.48 -11.85
C PRO A 148 21.49 14.00 -11.33
N ALA A 149 21.55 15.30 -11.04
CA ALA A 149 22.68 15.99 -10.43
C ALA A 149 22.16 17.21 -9.65
N ALA A 150 22.88 17.65 -8.61
CA ALA A 150 22.47 18.77 -7.77
C ALA A 150 22.25 20.10 -8.54
N THR A 151 22.92 20.27 -9.67
CA THR A 151 22.83 21.44 -10.57
C THR A 151 21.89 21.24 -11.76
N SER A 152 21.27 20.06 -11.90
CA SER A 152 20.39 19.78 -13.04
C SER A 152 19.12 20.62 -12.98
N THR A 153 18.54 20.98 -14.12
CA THR A 153 17.20 21.56 -14.18
C THR A 153 16.11 20.50 -14.21
N ALA A 154 16.45 19.24 -14.47
CA ALA A 154 15.53 18.10 -14.49
C ALA A 154 15.25 17.52 -13.10
N GLN A 155 15.40 18.32 -12.05
CA GLN A 155 15.08 17.93 -10.68
C GLN A 155 13.60 18.06 -10.43
N THR A 156 13.06 17.17 -9.61
CA THR A 156 11.66 17.22 -9.20
C THR A 156 11.54 17.18 -7.70
N TYR A 157 10.57 17.91 -7.18
CA TYR A 157 10.14 17.87 -5.79
C TYR A 157 8.77 17.24 -5.70
N GLU A 158 8.61 16.38 -4.70
CA GLU A 158 7.40 15.60 -4.49
C GLU A 158 6.75 16.03 -3.18
N VAL A 159 5.44 16.23 -3.21
CA VAL A 159 4.66 16.66 -2.05
C VAL A 159 3.64 15.60 -1.71
N TYR A 160 3.50 15.35 -0.41
CA TYR A 160 2.58 14.37 0.15
C TYR A 160 1.61 15.06 1.12
N ASP A 161 0.40 14.52 1.23
CA ASP A 161 -0.53 14.93 2.27
C ASP A 161 -0.18 14.28 3.63
N GLU A 162 -1.02 14.52 4.64
CA GLU A 162 -0.82 13.94 5.97
C GLU A 162 -1.07 12.43 6.05
N ALA A 163 -1.78 11.86 5.06
CA ALA A 163 -2.04 10.43 4.93
C ALA A 163 -0.94 9.71 4.12
N GLY A 164 0.01 10.45 3.54
CA GLY A 164 1.09 9.91 2.71
C GLY A 164 0.71 9.74 1.24
N HIS A 165 -0.42 10.31 0.79
CA HIS A 165 -0.75 10.34 -0.62
C HIS A 165 0.14 11.31 -1.37
N TRP A 166 0.62 10.92 -2.55
CA TRP A 166 1.34 11.83 -3.43
C TRP A 166 0.35 12.84 -4.02
N ILE A 167 0.51 14.12 -3.67
CA ILE A 167 -0.41 15.21 -4.05
C ILE A 167 0.19 16.17 -5.07
N GLY A 168 1.50 16.10 -5.33
CA GLY A 168 2.05 16.88 -6.45
C GLY A 168 3.53 16.67 -6.73
N GLU A 169 3.87 17.02 -7.97
CA GLU A 169 5.21 17.05 -8.52
C GLU A 169 5.52 18.47 -9.01
N TYR A 170 6.68 18.99 -8.66
CA TYR A 170 7.12 20.34 -9.00
C TYR A 170 8.52 20.30 -9.60
N ASP A 171 8.82 21.23 -10.50
CA ASP A 171 10.17 21.39 -11.06
C ASP A 171 11.16 22.04 -10.08
N VAL A 172 12.40 22.22 -10.52
CA VAL A 172 13.47 22.82 -9.71
C VAL A 172 13.17 24.25 -9.22
N ASN A 173 12.26 24.98 -9.89
CA ASN A 173 11.86 26.33 -9.56
C ASN A 173 10.56 26.38 -8.74
N GLY A 174 9.99 25.23 -8.38
CA GLY A 174 8.71 25.13 -7.70
C GLY A 174 7.50 25.35 -8.62
N ALA A 175 7.69 25.34 -9.95
CA ALA A 175 6.57 25.34 -10.87
C ALA A 175 5.92 23.96 -10.88
N ARG A 176 4.60 23.91 -10.75
CA ARG A 176 3.82 22.65 -10.78
C ARG A 176 4.08 21.89 -12.08
N LYS A 177 4.20 20.58 -11.98
CA LYS A 177 4.13 19.68 -13.14
C LYS A 177 2.77 18.99 -13.15
N GLN A 178 2.39 18.39 -12.03
CA GLN A 178 1.11 17.72 -11.81
C GLN A 178 0.72 17.83 -10.34
N GLU A 179 -0.58 17.93 -10.05
CA GLU A 179 -1.16 17.91 -8.71
C GLU A 179 -2.33 16.93 -8.68
N PHE A 180 -2.48 16.14 -7.62
CA PHE A 180 -3.45 15.04 -7.56
C PHE A 180 -4.59 15.35 -6.59
N ILE A 181 -5.79 14.95 -6.97
CA ILE A 181 -7.02 15.11 -6.21
C ILE A 181 -7.45 13.74 -5.71
N TRP A 182 -7.60 13.61 -4.39
CA TRP A 182 -7.94 12.37 -3.71
C TRP A 182 -9.34 12.46 -3.09
N LEU A 183 -10.07 11.35 -3.11
CA LEU A 183 -11.32 11.14 -2.38
C LEU A 183 -11.12 9.95 -1.44
N GLY A 184 -10.86 10.23 -0.17
CA GLY A 184 -10.33 9.21 0.74
C GLY A 184 -8.97 8.72 0.22
N ASP A 185 -8.83 7.41 0.02
CA ASP A 185 -7.60 6.79 -0.47
C ASP A 185 -7.67 6.48 -2.00
N LEU A 186 -8.65 7.07 -2.71
CA LEU A 186 -8.82 6.92 -4.16
C LEU A 186 -8.38 8.17 -4.93
N PRO A 187 -7.49 8.06 -5.93
CA PRO A 187 -7.17 9.19 -6.80
C PRO A 187 -8.33 9.40 -7.79
N VAL A 188 -8.91 10.61 -7.80
CA VAL A 188 -10.09 10.94 -8.61
C VAL A 188 -9.82 12.03 -9.65
N GLY A 189 -8.70 12.73 -9.54
CA GLY A 189 -8.32 13.74 -10.52
C GLY A 189 -6.85 14.09 -10.51
N VAL A 190 -6.41 14.70 -11.60
CA VAL A 190 -5.07 15.27 -11.74
C VAL A 190 -5.16 16.63 -12.44
N TYR A 191 -4.60 17.66 -11.83
CA TYR A 191 -4.38 18.96 -12.44
C TYR A 191 -2.99 18.98 -13.09
N ALA A 192 -2.95 19.05 -14.42
CA ALA A 192 -1.71 18.90 -15.18
C ALA A 192 -1.73 19.75 -16.46
N LEU A 193 -0.55 19.93 -17.06
CA LEU A 193 -0.43 20.51 -18.39
C LEU A 193 -1.24 19.69 -19.39
N SER A 194 -1.97 20.39 -20.27
CA SER A 194 -2.60 19.75 -21.40
C SER A 194 -1.54 19.12 -22.32
N PRO A 195 -1.73 17.88 -22.80
CA PRO A 195 -0.81 17.25 -23.74
C PRO A 195 -0.47 18.19 -24.91
N GLY A 196 0.83 18.32 -25.20
CA GLY A 196 1.35 19.23 -26.22
C GLY A 196 1.33 20.73 -25.87
N SER A 197 0.90 21.11 -24.66
CA SER A 197 0.98 22.49 -24.15
C SER A 197 2.13 22.68 -23.19
N THR A 198 2.67 23.90 -23.16
CA THR A 198 3.68 24.34 -22.19
C THR A 198 3.11 25.28 -21.12
N THR A 199 1.84 25.70 -21.25
CA THR A 199 1.25 26.74 -20.39
C THR A 199 -0.19 26.47 -19.96
N ALA A 200 -0.96 25.68 -20.71
CA ALA A 200 -2.36 25.41 -20.40
C ALA A 200 -2.46 24.23 -19.44
N TYR A 201 -2.98 24.48 -18.23
CA TYR A 201 -3.31 23.44 -17.27
C TYR A 201 -4.82 23.23 -17.20
N GLN A 202 -5.23 22.00 -17.00
CA GLN A 202 -6.62 21.65 -16.72
C GLN A 202 -6.71 20.45 -15.78
N VAL A 203 -7.91 20.23 -15.23
CA VAL A 203 -8.20 19.05 -14.42
C VAL A 203 -8.64 17.92 -15.33
N TYR A 204 -8.00 16.77 -15.18
CA TYR A 204 -8.40 15.50 -15.76
C TYR A 204 -9.03 14.62 -14.71
N GLN A 205 -10.00 13.80 -15.11
CA GLN A 205 -10.60 12.80 -14.23
C GLN A 205 -9.71 11.55 -14.21
N VAL A 206 -9.43 11.04 -13.02
CA VAL A 206 -8.72 9.76 -12.84
C VAL A 206 -9.76 8.70 -12.53
N GLU A 207 -9.71 7.60 -13.27
CA GLU A 207 -10.58 6.43 -13.05
C GLU A 207 -9.73 5.29 -12.45
N PRO A 208 -9.77 5.09 -11.11
CA PRO A 208 -9.08 3.98 -10.47
C PRO A 208 -9.86 2.66 -10.60
N ASP A 209 -9.17 1.52 -10.43
CA ASP A 209 -9.80 0.22 -10.22
C ASP A 209 -10.27 0.01 -8.77
N HIS A 210 -10.76 -1.19 -8.47
CA HIS A 210 -11.25 -1.57 -7.13
C HIS A 210 -10.19 -1.53 -6.03
N LEU A 211 -8.91 -1.47 -6.38
CA LEU A 211 -7.81 -1.32 -5.43
C LEU A 211 -7.38 0.14 -5.25
N GLY A 212 -7.86 1.07 -6.10
CA GLY A 212 -7.37 2.45 -6.14
C GLY A 212 -6.24 2.69 -7.14
N THR A 213 -5.92 1.72 -8.01
CA THR A 213 -4.89 1.88 -9.05
C THR A 213 -5.44 2.69 -10.20
N PRO A 214 -4.81 3.81 -10.65
CA PRO A 214 -5.25 4.53 -11.83
C PRO A 214 -5.28 3.65 -13.08
N ARG A 215 -6.42 3.58 -13.77
CA ARG A 215 -6.61 2.81 -15.02
C ARG A 215 -6.89 3.68 -16.24
N ALA A 216 -7.45 4.86 -16.05
CA ALA A 216 -7.54 5.87 -17.10
C ALA A 216 -7.42 7.29 -16.53
N VAL A 217 -6.95 8.20 -17.39
CA VAL A 217 -7.07 9.64 -17.20
C VAL A 217 -7.91 10.17 -18.36
N VAL A 218 -9.02 10.83 -18.05
CA VAL A 218 -10.02 11.27 -19.03
C VAL A 218 -10.06 12.80 -19.09
N ASP A 219 -9.95 13.33 -20.30
CA ASP A 219 -10.32 14.70 -20.60
C ASP A 219 -11.85 14.78 -20.64
N ALA A 220 -12.45 15.29 -19.57
CA ALA A 220 -13.90 15.36 -19.42
C ALA A 220 -14.56 16.31 -20.44
N THR A 221 -13.83 17.28 -21.00
CA THR A 221 -14.36 18.17 -22.04
C THR A 221 -14.47 17.44 -23.37
N ARG A 222 -13.43 16.67 -23.73
CA ARG A 222 -13.40 15.89 -24.97
C ARG A 222 -14.08 14.53 -24.86
N GLN A 223 -14.34 14.06 -23.65
CA GLN A 223 -14.82 12.69 -23.35
C GLN A 223 -13.88 11.63 -23.96
N LYS A 224 -12.57 11.82 -23.77
CA LYS A 224 -11.52 10.93 -24.29
C LYS A 224 -10.50 10.61 -23.21
N ALA A 225 -10.09 9.35 -23.14
CA ALA A 225 -8.92 8.97 -22.37
C ALA A 225 -7.68 9.60 -23.03
N VAL A 226 -6.83 10.25 -22.24
CA VAL A 226 -5.52 10.79 -22.65
C VAL A 226 -4.37 9.93 -22.13
N TRP A 227 -4.67 9.02 -21.20
CA TRP A 227 -3.76 8.02 -20.69
C TRP A 227 -4.59 6.81 -20.25
N SER A 228 -4.06 5.61 -20.42
CA SER A 228 -4.71 4.41 -19.90
C SER A 228 -3.71 3.34 -19.50
N TRP A 229 -4.07 2.53 -18.50
CA TRP A 229 -3.30 1.37 -18.08
C TRP A 229 -4.24 0.19 -17.78
N PRO A 230 -4.73 -0.51 -18.83
CA PRO A 230 -5.83 -1.45 -18.69
C PRO A 230 -5.51 -2.63 -17.78
N LEU A 231 -6.42 -2.95 -16.85
CA LEU A 231 -6.30 -4.07 -15.90
C LEU A 231 -6.11 -5.43 -16.61
N GLN A 232 -6.67 -5.59 -17.82
CA GLN A 232 -6.55 -6.82 -18.63
C GLN A 232 -5.11 -7.17 -19.05
N ASN A 233 -4.19 -6.21 -18.97
CA ASN A 233 -2.78 -6.39 -19.33
C ASN A 233 -1.88 -6.47 -18.10
N GLU A 234 -2.46 -6.44 -16.89
CA GLU A 234 -1.68 -6.24 -15.69
C GLU A 234 -2.12 -7.11 -14.52
N ALA A 235 -1.15 -7.80 -13.94
CA ALA A 235 -1.28 -8.42 -12.62
C ALA A 235 -0.25 -7.89 -11.63
N PHE A 236 1.00 -7.66 -12.04
CA PHE A 236 2.13 -7.35 -11.15
C PHE A 236 2.81 -6.01 -11.44
N GLY A 237 2.14 -5.11 -12.14
CA GLY A 237 2.66 -3.79 -12.54
C GLY A 237 3.65 -3.80 -13.72
N LYS A 238 3.84 -4.93 -14.42
CA LYS A 238 4.90 -5.12 -15.44
C LYS A 238 4.63 -4.39 -16.76
N SER A 239 3.38 -4.19 -17.13
CA SER A 239 3.00 -3.58 -18.40
C SER A 239 3.18 -2.06 -18.36
N ASN A 240 3.57 -1.46 -19.49
CA ASN A 240 3.64 -0.01 -19.59
C ASN A 240 2.24 0.58 -19.83
N PRO A 241 1.92 1.72 -19.23
CA PRO A 241 0.74 2.49 -19.62
C PRO A 241 0.79 2.96 -21.08
N ILE A 242 -0.39 3.10 -21.68
CA ILE A 242 -0.59 3.72 -22.98
C ILE A 242 -0.75 5.23 -22.74
N GLN A 243 0.28 5.98 -23.13
CA GLN A 243 0.36 7.44 -22.88
C GLN A 243 -0.38 8.29 -23.92
N ASP A 244 -0.80 7.72 -25.04
CA ASP A 244 -1.58 8.39 -26.10
C ASP A 244 -2.63 7.40 -26.65
N PRO A 245 -3.68 7.07 -25.88
CA PRO A 245 -4.71 6.14 -26.31
C PRO A 245 -5.70 6.73 -27.32
N ASP A 246 -5.79 8.05 -27.45
CA ASP A 246 -6.60 8.74 -28.47
C ASP A 246 -5.86 8.95 -29.80
N ALA A 247 -4.56 8.62 -29.85
CA ALA A 247 -3.70 8.62 -31.04
C ALA A 247 -3.63 9.99 -31.74
N ASP A 248 -3.66 11.07 -30.97
CA ASP A 248 -3.57 12.44 -31.47
C ASP A 248 -2.11 12.96 -31.56
N GLY A 249 -1.15 12.11 -31.18
CA GLY A 249 0.28 12.40 -31.18
C GLY A 249 0.76 13.14 -29.93
N LYS A 250 -0.08 13.31 -28.91
CA LYS A 250 0.25 14.06 -27.69
C LYS A 250 0.16 13.16 -26.46
N ALA A 251 1.31 12.70 -26.00
CA ALA A 251 1.39 11.87 -24.82
C ALA A 251 1.03 12.63 -23.53
N PHE A 252 0.23 11.99 -22.67
CA PHE A 252 0.08 12.32 -21.26
C PHE A 252 0.88 11.32 -20.41
N VAL A 253 1.71 11.79 -19.49
CA VAL A 253 2.50 10.93 -18.61
C VAL A 253 1.88 10.94 -17.22
N LEU A 254 1.55 9.76 -16.70
CA LEU A 254 1.19 9.55 -15.30
C LEU A 254 2.03 8.40 -14.73
N ASP A 255 2.79 8.70 -13.68
CA ASP A 255 3.69 7.74 -13.05
C ASP A 255 3.07 7.00 -11.86
N MET A 256 1.86 7.35 -11.41
CA MET A 256 1.15 6.54 -10.41
C MET A 256 0.97 5.10 -10.90
N ARG A 257 1.18 4.14 -9.99
CA ARG A 257 1.02 2.70 -10.22
C ARG A 257 0.02 2.14 -9.20
N PHE A 258 0.24 0.93 -8.69
CA PHE A 258 -0.55 0.39 -7.58
C PHE A 258 -0.61 1.39 -6.40
N PRO A 259 -1.58 1.28 -5.49
CA PRO A 259 -1.67 2.18 -4.34
C PRO A 259 -0.33 2.36 -3.63
N GLY A 260 0.03 3.61 -3.34
CA GLY A 260 1.33 3.97 -2.76
C GLY A 260 2.51 4.01 -3.73
N GLN A 261 2.35 3.44 -4.93
CA GLN A 261 3.43 3.26 -5.88
C GLN A 261 3.50 4.36 -6.93
N ARG A 262 4.73 4.69 -7.29
CA ARG A 262 5.04 5.56 -8.42
C ARG A 262 6.22 5.01 -9.21
N PHE A 263 6.06 4.88 -10.51
CA PHE A 263 7.16 4.50 -11.39
C PHE A 263 8.25 5.57 -11.40
N ASP A 264 9.50 5.14 -11.25
CA ASP A 264 10.66 5.99 -11.37
C ASP A 264 11.52 5.52 -12.55
N SER A 265 11.66 6.35 -13.56
CA SER A 265 12.45 6.02 -14.76
C SER A 265 13.95 5.94 -14.50
N GLY A 266 14.44 6.64 -13.46
CA GLY A 266 15.83 6.62 -13.02
C GLY A 266 16.25 5.24 -12.51
N SER A 267 15.47 4.67 -11.59
CA SER A 267 15.69 3.31 -11.07
C SER A 267 15.15 2.24 -12.02
N GLY A 268 14.06 2.52 -12.73
CA GLY A 268 13.26 1.51 -13.43
C GLY A 268 12.35 0.70 -12.50
N LEU A 269 12.33 1.03 -11.20
CA LEU A 269 11.48 0.43 -10.19
C LEU A 269 10.27 1.34 -9.93
N ASN A 270 9.26 0.79 -9.26
CA ASN A 270 8.21 1.60 -8.66
C ASN A 270 8.63 1.95 -7.23
N TYR A 271 8.87 3.23 -6.95
CA TYR A 271 8.95 3.72 -5.58
C TYR A 271 7.67 3.35 -4.84
N ASN A 272 7.77 2.69 -3.69
CA ASN A 272 6.63 2.35 -2.82
C ASN A 272 6.95 2.67 -1.37
N TYR A 273 7.02 3.97 -1.07
CA TYR A 273 7.36 4.47 0.26
C TYR A 273 8.62 3.75 0.79
N PHE A 274 8.52 2.86 1.77
CA PHE A 274 9.67 2.25 2.41
C PHE A 274 10.42 1.19 1.59
N ARG A 275 9.86 0.74 0.46
CA ARG A 275 10.53 -0.21 -0.44
C ARG A 275 10.43 0.23 -1.89
N ASP A 276 11.33 -0.24 -2.73
CA ASP A 276 11.23 -0.12 -4.18
C ASP A 276 10.77 -1.45 -4.81
N PHE A 277 9.70 -1.40 -5.61
CA PHE A 277 9.08 -2.57 -6.23
C PHE A 277 9.57 -2.78 -7.66
N ASP A 278 10.13 -3.96 -7.93
CA ASP A 278 10.51 -4.40 -9.26
C ASP A 278 9.34 -5.11 -9.94
N ALA A 279 8.56 -4.35 -10.70
CA ALA A 279 7.44 -4.88 -11.47
C ALA A 279 7.86 -5.92 -12.53
N SER A 280 9.09 -5.85 -13.05
CA SER A 280 9.60 -6.81 -14.04
C SER A 280 9.81 -8.22 -13.43
N ALA A 281 10.10 -8.26 -12.13
CA ALA A 281 10.23 -9.48 -11.33
C ALA A 281 9.03 -9.74 -10.39
N GLY A 282 8.07 -8.82 -10.33
CA GLY A 282 6.84 -8.91 -9.53
C GLY A 282 7.09 -9.00 -8.02
N ARG A 283 8.15 -8.35 -7.54
CA ARG A 283 8.60 -8.43 -6.14
C ARG A 283 9.35 -7.17 -5.73
N TYR A 284 9.50 -6.94 -4.43
CA TYR A 284 10.35 -5.87 -3.92
C TYR A 284 11.83 -6.12 -4.22
N ALA A 285 12.57 -5.03 -4.45
CA ALA A 285 14.02 -5.03 -4.61
C ALA A 285 14.76 -5.12 -3.26
N GLN A 286 14.03 -5.01 -2.16
CA GLN A 286 14.54 -4.96 -0.79
C GLN A 286 13.80 -5.99 0.05
N SER A 287 14.50 -6.57 1.02
CA SER A 287 13.84 -7.37 2.04
C SER A 287 12.93 -6.48 2.87
N ASP A 288 11.80 -7.03 3.33
CA ASP A 288 10.88 -6.35 4.21
C ASP A 288 11.61 -5.88 5.49
N PRO A 289 11.59 -4.56 5.79
CA PRO A 289 12.12 -4.04 7.05
C PRO A 289 11.47 -4.65 8.29
N ILE A 290 10.24 -5.17 8.21
CA ILE A 290 9.59 -5.85 9.33
C ILE A 290 9.94 -7.35 9.42
N GLY A 291 10.78 -7.84 8.48
CA GLY A 291 11.30 -9.20 8.43
C GLY A 291 10.23 -10.25 8.15
N LEU A 292 10.41 -11.46 8.70
CA LEU A 292 9.49 -12.60 8.49
C LEU A 292 8.07 -12.36 9.04
N ARG A 293 7.84 -11.26 9.76
CA ARG A 293 6.52 -10.86 10.23
C ARG A 293 5.60 -10.38 9.10
N GLY A 294 6.18 -9.90 8.00
CA GLY A 294 5.43 -9.49 6.80
C GLY A 294 5.24 -10.59 5.76
N GLY A 295 5.66 -11.82 6.08
CA GLY A 295 5.67 -12.91 5.13
C GLY A 295 6.91 -13.79 5.26
N VAL A 296 6.72 -15.09 5.04
CA VAL A 296 7.84 -16.03 4.87
C VAL A 296 8.79 -15.57 3.75
N SER A 297 8.25 -15.02 2.67
CA SER A 297 9.02 -14.33 1.63
C SER A 297 8.98 -12.83 1.87
N THR A 298 10.04 -12.29 2.46
CA THR A 298 10.19 -10.85 2.77
C THR A 298 10.31 -9.95 1.54
N PHE A 299 10.22 -10.50 0.32
CA PHE A 299 10.31 -9.75 -0.93
C PHE A 299 9.00 -9.78 -1.73
N SER A 300 8.04 -10.61 -1.35
CA SER A 300 6.83 -10.80 -2.15
C SER A 300 5.92 -9.58 -2.07
N LEU A 301 5.33 -9.17 -3.19
CA LEU A 301 4.23 -8.22 -3.20
C LEU A 301 2.94 -8.97 -2.87
N VAL A 302 2.32 -8.63 -1.73
CA VAL A 302 1.02 -9.13 -1.28
C VAL A 302 0.78 -10.63 -1.51
N LYS A 303 1.77 -11.45 -1.12
CA LYS A 303 1.84 -12.92 -1.33
C LYS A 303 1.70 -13.45 -2.76
N GLY A 304 1.76 -12.61 -3.77
CA GLY A 304 1.44 -13.03 -5.13
C GLY A 304 -0.06 -12.97 -5.46
N SER A 305 -0.85 -12.21 -4.70
CA SER A 305 -2.27 -11.93 -4.95
C SER A 305 -2.53 -10.43 -5.22
N PRO A 306 -1.83 -9.80 -6.19
CA PRO A 306 -1.86 -8.35 -6.45
C PRO A 306 -3.16 -7.83 -7.05
N LEU A 307 -4.10 -8.72 -7.40
CA LEU A 307 -5.44 -8.35 -7.88
C LEU A 307 -6.46 -8.18 -6.73
N VAL A 308 -6.06 -8.50 -5.51
CA VAL A 308 -6.96 -8.53 -4.33
C VAL A 308 -6.46 -7.61 -3.23
N TYR A 309 -5.15 -7.58 -3.02
CA TYR A 309 -4.53 -6.86 -1.91
C TYR A 309 -3.62 -5.72 -2.39
N THR A 310 -3.40 -4.77 -1.49
CA THR A 310 -2.55 -3.59 -1.71
C THR A 310 -1.52 -3.48 -0.60
N ASP A 311 -0.39 -2.84 -0.88
CA ASP A 311 0.63 -2.50 0.12
C ASP A 311 1.05 -1.03 -0.05
N PRO A 312 0.23 -0.06 0.39
CA PRO A 312 0.40 1.37 0.06
C PRO A 312 1.65 2.04 0.65
N PHE A 313 2.32 1.39 1.60
CA PHE A 313 3.54 1.92 2.22
C PHE A 313 4.76 1.01 1.99
N GLY A 314 4.57 -0.13 1.33
CA GLY A 314 5.60 -1.15 1.32
C GLY A 314 5.86 -1.76 2.70
N LEU A 315 4.89 -1.75 3.65
CA LEU A 315 5.00 -2.24 5.04
C LEU A 315 3.62 -2.62 5.69
N PHE A 316 2.53 -2.72 4.93
CA PHE A 316 1.22 -2.41 5.50
C PHE A 316 0.62 -3.46 6.47
N VAL A 317 0.63 -3.18 7.78
CA VAL A 317 -0.08 -3.95 8.82
C VAL A 317 -1.51 -3.45 9.04
N ARG A 318 -2.47 -4.38 9.04
CA ARG A 318 -3.89 -4.16 9.34
C ARG A 318 -4.26 -4.82 10.67
N VAL A 319 -4.89 -4.02 11.54
CA VAL A 319 -5.50 -4.51 12.77
C VAL A 319 -7.02 -4.42 12.64
N THR A 320 -7.73 -5.47 13.01
CA THR A 320 -9.19 -5.52 13.00
C THR A 320 -9.69 -5.96 14.38
N TYR A 321 -10.74 -5.31 14.89
CA TYR A 321 -11.44 -5.75 16.09
C TYR A 321 -12.91 -6.01 15.77
N TRP A 322 -13.35 -7.24 15.97
CA TRP A 322 -14.75 -7.66 15.81
C TRP A 322 -15.44 -7.63 17.17
N ILE A 323 -16.38 -6.70 17.35
CA ILE A 323 -17.08 -6.50 18.62
C ILE A 323 -17.89 -7.75 18.97
N SER A 324 -18.71 -8.24 18.04
CA SER A 324 -19.55 -9.43 18.19
C SER A 324 -18.80 -10.69 18.59
N ALA A 325 -17.62 -10.92 17.99
CA ALA A 325 -16.77 -12.08 18.29
C ALA A 325 -15.88 -11.86 19.53
N GLY A 326 -15.65 -10.61 19.93
CA GLY A 326 -14.68 -10.26 20.96
C GLY A 326 -13.26 -10.66 20.56
N VAL A 327 -12.89 -10.51 19.28
CA VAL A 327 -11.59 -10.92 18.74
C VAL A 327 -10.90 -9.72 18.14
N ILE A 328 -9.66 -9.48 18.56
CA ILE A 328 -8.73 -8.60 17.86
C ILE A 328 -7.76 -9.45 17.06
N SER A 329 -7.52 -9.02 15.84
CA SER A 329 -6.65 -9.66 14.88
C SER A 329 -5.70 -8.63 14.31
N ALA A 330 -4.41 -8.96 14.21
CA ALA A 330 -3.46 -8.15 13.49
C ALA A 330 -2.71 -9.03 12.50
N TYR A 331 -2.62 -8.55 11.26
CA TYR A 331 -1.89 -9.21 10.21
C TYR A 331 -1.20 -8.17 9.35
N ASP A 332 -0.06 -8.51 8.77
CA ASP A 332 0.43 -7.75 7.62
C ASP A 332 -0.52 -8.01 6.45
N THR A 333 -1.02 -6.98 5.79
CA THR A 333 -1.82 -7.16 4.55
C THR A 333 -1.01 -7.79 3.42
N ALA A 334 0.32 -7.72 3.49
CA ALA A 334 1.22 -8.52 2.69
C ALA A 334 1.30 -9.98 3.15
N ASP A 335 0.79 -10.35 4.33
CA ASP A 335 0.62 -11.71 4.86
C ASP A 335 -0.66 -11.94 5.71
N PRO A 336 -1.86 -12.06 5.09
CA PRO A 336 -3.12 -12.29 5.82
C PRO A 336 -3.30 -13.68 6.45
N MET A 337 -2.28 -14.56 6.42
CA MET A 337 -2.37 -15.92 6.99
C MET A 337 -1.55 -16.05 8.28
N ASN A 338 -0.55 -15.19 8.49
CA ASN A 338 0.04 -14.96 9.80
C ASN A 338 -0.76 -13.90 10.57
N GLU A 339 -2.03 -14.23 10.78
CA GLU A 339 -2.94 -13.48 11.63
C GLU A 339 -2.63 -13.81 13.10
N TYR A 340 -2.27 -12.79 13.86
CA TYR A 340 -2.20 -12.90 15.31
C TYR A 340 -3.54 -12.45 15.86
N SER A 341 -4.33 -13.41 16.33
CA SER A 341 -5.65 -13.14 16.90
C SER A 341 -5.68 -13.51 18.37
N THR A 342 -6.38 -12.71 19.17
CA THR A 342 -6.63 -13.00 20.58
C THR A 342 -7.98 -12.43 21.00
N TYR A 343 -8.53 -12.96 22.08
CA TYR A 343 -9.75 -12.42 22.66
C TYR A 343 -9.49 -11.03 23.24
N ALA A 344 -10.31 -10.07 22.82
CA ALA A 344 -10.32 -8.71 23.32
C ALA A 344 -11.75 -8.27 23.63
N LYS A 345 -11.89 -7.42 24.63
CA LYS A 345 -13.17 -6.89 25.09
C LYS A 345 -13.16 -5.38 24.98
N THR A 346 -14.29 -4.83 24.55
CA THR A 346 -14.61 -3.44 24.75
C THR A 346 -15.74 -3.32 25.75
N GLY A 347 -15.57 -2.47 26.77
CA GLY A 347 -16.55 -2.38 27.82
C GLY A 347 -17.78 -1.59 27.44
N GLY A 348 -18.98 -2.14 27.62
CA GLY A 348 -20.27 -1.52 27.30
C GLY A 348 -21.28 -2.52 26.74
N THR A 349 -22.49 -2.07 26.39
CA THR A 349 -23.49 -2.82 25.61
C THR A 349 -23.54 -2.31 24.18
N PHE A 350 -23.57 -3.23 23.20
CA PHE A 350 -23.65 -2.94 21.77
C PHE A 350 -24.93 -3.55 21.18
N SER A 351 -25.49 -2.91 20.15
CA SER A 351 -26.48 -3.55 19.26
C SER A 351 -25.74 -4.19 18.09
N THR A 352 -26.29 -5.25 17.51
CA THR A 352 -25.76 -6.00 16.35
C THR A 352 -25.53 -5.15 15.10
N ASP A 353 -26.06 -3.92 15.09
CA ASP A 353 -26.19 -3.06 13.92
C ASP A 353 -25.25 -1.85 14.03
N GLY A 354 -24.40 -1.80 15.06
CA GLY A 354 -23.47 -0.70 15.33
C GLY A 354 -24.13 0.57 15.90
N VAL A 355 -25.43 0.56 16.20
CA VAL A 355 -26.16 1.71 16.76
C VAL A 355 -26.07 1.71 18.29
N PHE A 356 -25.53 2.79 18.86
CA PHE A 356 -25.26 2.89 20.29
C PHE A 356 -26.51 3.11 21.14
N ASN A 357 -26.57 2.40 22.26
CA ASN A 357 -27.41 2.78 23.39
C ASN A 357 -26.68 3.88 24.17
N SER A 358 -27.40 4.89 24.66
CA SER A 358 -26.83 6.03 25.42
C SER A 358 -26.08 5.65 26.71
N ASN A 359 -26.14 4.38 27.11
CA ASN A 359 -25.42 3.79 28.25
C ASN A 359 -24.32 2.79 27.82
N GLY A 360 -24.13 2.54 26.52
CA GLY A 360 -23.25 1.53 25.94
C GLY A 360 -21.84 2.07 25.72
N GLN A 361 -20.96 1.81 26.68
CA GLN A 361 -19.62 2.38 26.77
C GLN A 361 -18.59 1.82 25.75
N ALA A 362 -18.98 1.03 24.73
CA ALA A 362 -18.06 0.35 23.79
C ALA A 362 -17.33 1.33 22.85
N ILE A 363 -16.19 0.92 22.28
CA ILE A 363 -15.51 1.70 21.22
C ILE A 363 -16.40 1.79 19.97
N PRO A 364 -16.54 2.97 19.31
CA PRO A 364 -17.37 3.07 18.12
C PRO A 364 -16.89 2.21 16.93
N VAL A 365 -17.82 1.71 16.11
CA VAL A 365 -17.49 1.10 14.81
C VAL A 365 -16.90 2.17 13.91
N GLY A 366 -15.79 1.88 13.26
CA GLY A 366 -15.07 2.86 12.46
C GLY A 366 -13.59 2.53 12.32
N THR A 367 -12.87 3.42 11.64
CA THR A 367 -11.42 3.31 11.44
C THR A 367 -10.70 4.22 12.42
N TYR A 368 -9.64 3.70 13.02
CA TYR A 368 -8.83 4.39 14.02
C TYR A 368 -7.36 4.38 13.62
N ASP A 369 -6.68 5.49 13.87
CA ASP A 369 -5.22 5.59 13.84
C ASP A 369 -4.64 4.97 15.11
N ILE A 370 -3.66 4.09 14.94
CA ILE A 370 -2.91 3.47 16.04
C ILE A 370 -1.72 4.37 16.37
N LEU A 371 -1.79 5.04 17.52
CA LEU A 371 -0.81 6.00 17.99
C LEU A 371 -0.05 5.49 19.22
N GLY A 372 1.19 5.94 19.37
CA GLY A 372 2.03 5.63 20.51
C GLY A 372 1.55 6.26 21.80
N THR A 373 1.75 5.54 22.89
CA THR A 373 1.53 6.07 24.23
C THR A 373 2.83 6.05 25.03
N ARG A 374 2.81 6.65 26.22
CA ARG A 374 3.95 6.62 27.14
C ARG A 374 4.20 5.24 27.77
N ARG A 375 3.31 4.27 27.53
CA ARG A 375 3.36 2.95 28.16
C ARG A 375 3.62 1.89 27.08
N PRO A 376 4.72 1.13 27.19
CA PRO A 376 4.97 0.00 26.29
C PRO A 376 3.76 -0.91 26.23
N GLY A 377 3.38 -1.27 25.00
CA GLY A 377 2.27 -2.16 24.78
C GLY A 377 0.88 -1.54 24.95
N TRP A 378 0.79 -0.21 25.05
CA TRP A 378 -0.47 0.53 24.98
C TRP A 378 -0.43 1.42 23.75
N TYR A 379 -1.51 1.37 22.96
CA TYR A 379 -1.71 2.24 21.82
C TYR A 379 -2.93 3.12 22.04
N ARG A 380 -2.82 4.39 21.67
CA ARG A 380 -3.94 5.31 21.56
C ARG A 380 -4.64 5.00 20.24
N LEU A 381 -5.97 4.99 20.27
CA LEU A 381 -6.80 4.74 19.09
C LEU A 381 -7.57 6.02 18.79
N ASP A 382 -7.15 6.70 17.74
CA ASP A 382 -7.76 7.97 17.36
C ASP A 382 -8.72 7.77 16.20
N PRO A 383 -10.01 8.15 16.36
CA PRO A 383 -10.97 8.07 15.27
C PRO A 383 -10.46 8.80 14.02
N LYS A 384 -10.52 8.14 12.86
CA LYS A 384 -10.27 8.78 11.57
C LYS A 384 -11.54 9.55 11.16
N ASP A 385 -11.71 10.74 11.72
CA ASP A 385 -12.87 11.61 11.48
C ASP A 385 -12.48 13.03 11.03
N GLY A 386 -13.39 14.00 11.17
CA GLY A 386 -13.20 15.38 10.73
C GLY A 386 -12.08 16.16 11.43
N THR A 387 -11.60 15.72 12.59
CA THR A 387 -10.50 16.34 13.34
C THR A 387 -9.53 15.27 13.81
N ARG A 388 -8.51 15.01 13.00
CA ARG A 388 -7.52 13.97 13.31
C ARG A 388 -6.65 14.32 14.52
N PHE A 389 -6.21 13.26 15.21
CA PHE A 389 -5.19 13.30 16.26
C PHE A 389 -5.57 14.07 17.52
N ASP A 390 -6.86 14.28 17.77
CA ASP A 390 -7.35 15.04 18.92
C ASP A 390 -7.85 14.16 20.09
N ASP A 391 -7.78 12.82 19.95
CA ASP A 391 -8.21 11.82 20.92
C ASP A 391 -9.73 11.82 21.14
N VAL A 392 -10.52 12.40 20.23
CA VAL A 392 -11.97 12.57 20.33
C VAL A 392 -12.65 12.15 19.03
N ASP A 393 -13.75 11.42 19.16
CA ASP A 393 -14.68 11.07 18.10
C ASP A 393 -15.69 12.21 17.95
N ASN A 394 -15.69 12.86 16.79
CA ASN A 394 -16.56 13.99 16.48
C ASN A 394 -18.04 13.66 16.49
N ALA A 395 -18.40 12.43 16.12
CA ALA A 395 -19.80 12.02 16.02
C ALA A 395 -20.41 11.80 17.41
N THR A 396 -19.63 11.29 18.35
CA THR A 396 -20.09 10.88 19.68
C THR A 396 -19.63 11.81 20.80
N GLY A 397 -18.63 12.66 20.55
CA GLY A 397 -17.93 13.47 21.55
C GLY A 397 -17.16 12.65 22.59
N ARG A 398 -17.07 11.33 22.41
CA ARG A 398 -16.30 10.41 23.25
C ARG A 398 -14.88 10.34 22.74
N GLY A 399 -13.97 9.77 23.51
CA GLY A 399 -12.59 9.70 23.08
C GLY A 399 -11.75 8.90 24.04
N ALA A 400 -10.45 9.13 23.99
CA ALA A 400 -9.53 8.50 24.90
C ALA A 400 -9.54 6.96 24.78
N PHE A 401 -9.72 6.45 23.57
CA PHE A 401 -9.72 5.02 23.29
C PHE A 401 -8.30 4.48 23.24
N ARG A 402 -8.11 3.25 23.74
CA ARG A 402 -6.81 2.57 23.75
C ARG A 402 -6.94 1.12 23.37
N LEU A 403 -5.88 0.58 22.76
CA LEU A 403 -5.60 -0.84 22.69
C LEU A 403 -4.55 -1.17 23.74
N HIS A 404 -4.87 -2.05 24.68
CA HIS A 404 -3.93 -2.42 25.74
C HIS A 404 -4.22 -3.79 26.38
N PRO A 405 -3.25 -4.41 27.06
CA PRO A 405 -3.50 -5.57 27.89
C PRO A 405 -4.01 -5.10 29.26
N GLY A 406 -4.92 -5.82 29.89
CA GLY A 406 -5.41 -5.41 31.20
C GLY A 406 -6.76 -5.97 31.61
N THR A 407 -7.28 -5.36 32.67
CA THR A 407 -8.65 -5.55 33.09
C THR A 407 -9.55 -4.62 32.30
N HIS A 408 -10.73 -5.13 31.94
CA HIS A 408 -11.81 -4.45 31.24
C HIS A 408 -11.87 -2.93 31.47
N SER A 409 -11.73 -2.17 30.39
CA SER A 409 -11.80 -0.71 30.38
C SER A 409 -12.91 -0.22 29.45
N LEU A 410 -13.61 0.83 29.87
CA LEU A 410 -14.72 1.41 29.12
C LEU A 410 -14.21 2.08 27.84
N GLY A 411 -14.77 1.70 26.69
CA GLY A 411 -14.41 2.26 25.38
C GLY A 411 -13.03 1.87 24.84
N CYS A 412 -12.20 1.17 25.62
CA CYS A 412 -10.93 0.66 25.12
C CYS A 412 -11.11 -0.75 24.53
N ILE A 413 -10.18 -1.18 23.70
CA ILE A 413 -10.01 -2.57 23.30
C ILE A 413 -9.00 -3.18 24.28
N THR A 414 -9.48 -4.07 25.14
CA THR A 414 -8.69 -4.64 26.23
C THR A 414 -8.45 -6.13 26.00
N VAL A 415 -7.19 -6.56 25.99
CA VAL A 415 -6.84 -7.99 25.98
C VAL A 415 -6.67 -8.51 27.41
N ASP A 416 -7.32 -9.62 27.74
CA ASP A 416 -7.24 -10.23 29.07
C ASP A 416 -5.82 -10.73 29.39
N LYS A 417 -5.39 -10.57 30.64
CA LYS A 417 -4.02 -10.89 31.10
C LYS A 417 -3.73 -12.39 31.34
N ASN A 418 -4.50 -13.30 30.74
CA ASN A 418 -4.16 -14.73 30.83
C ASN A 418 -2.94 -15.04 29.94
N SER A 419 -2.21 -16.12 30.24
CA SER A 419 -0.92 -16.43 29.61
C SER A 419 -1.01 -16.58 28.08
N ASP A 420 -2.08 -17.19 27.56
CA ASP A 420 -2.25 -17.43 26.13
C ASP A 420 -2.63 -16.15 25.39
N SER A 421 -3.58 -15.39 25.93
CA SER A 421 -4.00 -14.10 25.38
C SER A 421 -2.88 -13.07 25.40
N MET A 422 -2.03 -13.06 26.44
CA MET A 422 -0.87 -12.17 26.53
C MET A 422 0.20 -12.54 25.51
N ARG A 423 0.52 -13.82 25.33
CA ARG A 423 1.49 -14.25 24.32
C ARG A 423 1.05 -13.86 22.91
N LEU A 424 -0.23 -14.06 22.58
CA LEU A 424 -0.78 -13.68 21.27
C LEU A 424 -0.83 -12.16 21.10
N TYR A 425 -1.13 -11.43 22.17
CA TYR A 425 -1.12 -9.97 22.16
C TYR A 425 0.29 -9.39 22.05
N GLU A 426 1.30 -10.01 22.64
CA GLU A 426 2.71 -9.64 22.42
C GLU A 426 3.09 -9.78 20.95
N SER A 427 2.56 -10.78 20.23
CA SER A 427 2.74 -10.88 18.77
C SER A 427 2.08 -9.73 18.02
N ILE A 428 0.85 -9.34 18.40
CA ILE A 428 0.13 -8.17 17.85
C ILE A 428 0.91 -6.89 18.13
N GLN A 429 1.34 -6.67 19.37
CA GLN A 429 2.15 -5.52 19.78
C GLN A 429 3.43 -5.45 18.97
N THR A 430 4.13 -6.57 18.84
CA THR A 430 5.38 -6.60 18.10
C THR A 430 5.14 -6.35 16.60
N LEU A 431 4.01 -6.79 16.04
CA LEU A 431 3.63 -6.47 14.66
C LEU A 431 3.40 -4.96 14.49
N ILE A 432 2.62 -4.36 15.40
CA ILE A 432 2.33 -2.92 15.42
C ILE A 432 3.63 -2.12 15.65
N ASP A 433 4.45 -2.47 16.64
CA ASP A 433 5.67 -1.73 16.98
C ASP A 433 6.76 -1.78 15.91
N ASN A 434 6.73 -2.81 15.05
CA ASN A 434 7.68 -2.97 13.96
C ASN A 434 7.18 -2.45 12.60
N THR A 435 5.94 -1.97 12.48
CA THR A 435 5.64 -1.05 11.38
C THR A 435 6.46 0.21 11.59
N ARG A 436 7.16 0.70 10.56
CA ARG A 436 8.02 1.87 10.75
C ARG A 436 7.15 3.08 11.10
N THR A 437 7.59 3.75 12.15
CA THR A 437 6.85 4.72 12.93
C THR A 437 7.04 6.14 12.42
N VAL A 438 5.95 6.84 12.07
CA VAL A 438 6.02 8.27 11.73
C VAL A 438 5.80 9.10 12.98
N THR A 439 6.64 10.11 13.19
CA THR A 439 6.40 11.11 14.23
C THR A 439 5.42 12.16 13.70
N ILE A 440 4.22 12.23 14.28
CA ILE A 440 3.19 13.23 13.96
C ILE A 440 3.03 14.24 15.10
N THR A 441 2.42 15.39 14.81
CA THR A 441 2.16 16.42 15.82
C THR A 441 0.80 16.17 16.47
N ASP A 442 0.79 15.88 17.76
CA ASP A 442 -0.42 15.60 18.52
C ASP A 442 -1.32 16.86 18.63
N ALA A 443 -2.55 16.79 18.10
CA ALA A 443 -3.53 17.85 18.22
C ALA A 443 -4.34 17.77 19.53
N ALA A 444 -4.19 16.67 20.29
CA ALA A 444 -4.91 16.48 21.55
C ALA A 444 -4.55 17.58 22.55
N ARG A 445 -5.54 18.42 22.85
CA ARG A 445 -5.55 19.17 24.09
C ARG A 445 -5.93 18.17 25.18
N ARG A 446 -5.15 18.10 26.28
CA ARG A 446 -5.43 17.23 27.45
C ARG A 446 -6.94 17.01 27.64
N SER A 447 -7.45 15.87 27.18
CA SER A 447 -8.88 15.61 27.21
C SER A 447 -9.28 15.29 28.64
N LEU A 448 -10.27 16.03 29.15
CA LEU A 448 -10.96 15.71 30.39
C LEU A 448 -12.11 14.78 30.04
N ILE A 449 -11.98 13.49 30.33
CA ILE A 449 -13.16 12.62 30.37
C ILE A 449 -14.02 13.11 31.54
N SER A 450 -15.21 13.63 31.25
CA SER A 450 -16.22 13.94 32.26
C SER A 450 -16.73 12.65 32.91
N GLY A 451 -16.44 12.48 34.20
CA GLY A 451 -16.88 11.34 35.02
C GLY A 451 -16.46 11.50 36.49
N PRO A 452 -16.92 10.64 37.41
CA PRO A 452 -16.63 10.74 38.85
C PRO A 452 -15.14 10.58 39.20
N TYR A 453 -14.32 10.10 38.25
CA TYR A 453 -12.87 10.01 38.38
C TYR A 453 -12.20 10.56 37.10
N PRO A 454 -11.90 11.87 37.02
CA PRO A 454 -11.24 12.44 35.85
C PRO A 454 -9.80 11.92 35.74
N ILE A 455 -9.51 11.09 34.74
CA ILE A 455 -8.15 10.64 34.45
C ILE A 455 -7.57 11.51 33.34
N ARG A 456 -6.42 12.14 33.60
CA ARG A 456 -5.67 12.89 32.59
C ARG A 456 -4.83 11.91 31.76
N TYR A 457 -5.18 11.69 30.51
CA TYR A 457 -4.29 11.08 29.51
C TYR A 457 -4.10 12.05 28.34
N GLY A 458 -2.87 12.13 27.83
CA GLY A 458 -2.50 13.00 26.71
C GLY A 458 -1.24 13.80 26.98
N SER A 459 -0.33 13.79 26.01
CA SER A 459 0.78 14.75 25.98
C SER A 459 0.25 16.16 25.66
N PRO A 460 0.98 17.25 25.96
CA PRO A 460 0.57 18.58 25.52
C PRO A 460 0.32 18.64 24.01
N ALA A 461 -0.65 19.43 23.55
CA ALA A 461 -0.82 19.72 22.13
C ALA A 461 0.51 20.22 21.54
N GLY A 462 0.86 19.72 20.34
CA GLY A 462 2.17 19.95 19.72
C GLY A 462 3.23 18.90 20.09
N THR A 463 2.91 17.88 20.91
CA THR A 463 3.89 16.84 21.25
C THR A 463 4.05 15.87 20.09
N PRO A 464 5.30 15.49 19.74
CA PRO A 464 5.55 14.40 18.80
C PRO A 464 4.95 13.08 19.32
N VAL A 465 4.08 12.43 18.54
CA VAL A 465 3.54 11.10 18.83
C VAL A 465 3.80 10.17 17.66
N THR A 466 4.04 8.91 17.98
CA THR A 466 4.34 7.89 16.99
C THR A 466 3.07 7.34 16.35
N TYR A 467 3.01 7.24 15.02
CA TYR A 467 1.95 6.57 14.28
C TYR A 467 2.41 5.17 13.82
N TYR A 468 1.58 4.15 14.03
CA TYR A 468 1.89 2.74 13.78
C TYR A 468 1.00 2.08 12.72
N GLY A 469 -0.08 2.71 12.27
CA GLY A 469 -1.00 2.13 11.29
C GLY A 469 -2.45 2.32 11.67
N GLN A 470 -3.33 1.45 11.17
CA GLN A 470 -4.77 1.57 11.34
C GLN A 470 -5.39 0.34 12.01
N LEU A 471 -6.39 0.60 12.85
CA LEU A 471 -7.28 -0.40 13.42
C LEU A 471 -8.69 -0.15 12.87
N VAL A 472 -9.34 -1.19 12.36
CA VAL A 472 -10.75 -1.15 11.96
C VAL A 472 -11.60 -1.86 13.00
N VAL A 473 -12.54 -1.14 13.61
CA VAL A 473 -13.55 -1.72 14.50
C VAL A 473 -14.76 -2.10 13.66
N MET A 474 -15.17 -3.36 13.77
CA MET A 474 -16.31 -3.94 13.04
C MET A 474 -17.37 -4.47 14.02
N PRO A 475 -18.65 -4.54 13.60
CA PRO A 475 -19.75 -5.05 14.40
C PRO A 475 -19.54 -6.44 15.04
#